data_AF-A0A317USS9-F1
#
_entry.id   AF-A0A317USS9-F1
#
_cell.length_a   1.000
_cell.length_b   1.000
_cell.length_c   1.000
_cell.angle_alpha   90.00
_cell.angle_beta   90.00
_cell.angle_gamma   90.00
#
_symmetry.space_group_name_H-M   'P 1'
#
loop_
_entity.id
_entity.type
_entity.pdbx_description
1 polymer ?
#
loop_
_entity_poly.entity_id
_entity_poly.type
_entity_poly.pdbx_seq_one_letter_code
_entity_poly.pdbx_strand_id
1 'polypeptide(L)'
;MSLLLKYNAALLSTIPYTLAQTCPSDTGSTQSTLHYNFVESSSTLAEWTTLSGNPTISSEGVELTINKQGDAPTIETPNYIFFGEISIVMKASAGTGMISSIVLESDDLDETPESLTWSIDGTATRTLSYSDAANGTLYPQTSMQGTIDWADGETDYSQAPFTMVVRSVDIVHYYPAESYAIVMQGGKVSSLPASADASGSGGQERRGRLALS
;
A
#
# COMPACT_ATOMS: atom_id res chain seq x y z
N MET A 1 17.50 -15.37 -1.15
CA MET A 1 16.27 -15.74 -1.88
C MET A 1 15.52 -14.42 -2.07
N SER A 2 15.39 -13.94 -3.31
CA SER A 2 14.65 -12.70 -3.61
C SER A 2 13.18 -13.08 -3.79
N LEU A 3 12.29 -12.43 -3.07
CA LEU A 3 10.85 -12.64 -3.16
C LEU A 3 10.31 -11.63 -4.17
N LEU A 4 9.73 -12.09 -5.29
CA LEU A 4 8.96 -11.23 -6.18
C LEU A 4 7.50 -11.29 -5.75
N LEU A 5 7.00 -10.23 -5.11
CA LEU A 5 5.58 -10.11 -4.78
C LEU A 5 4.86 -9.36 -5.90
N LYS A 6 3.88 -10.00 -6.57
CA LYS A 6 2.97 -9.29 -7.48
C LYS A 6 1.62 -9.12 -6.81
N TYR A 7 1.14 -7.89 -6.81
CA TYR A 7 -0.10 -7.40 -6.22
C TYR A 7 -0.95 -6.81 -7.35
N ASN A 8 -2.10 -7.42 -7.63
CA ASN A 8 -3.09 -6.85 -8.54
C ASN A 8 -4.28 -6.45 -7.70
N ALA A 9 -4.63 -5.16 -7.64
CA ALA A 9 -5.81 -4.71 -6.88
C ALA A 9 -6.66 -3.73 -7.66
N ALA A 10 -7.97 -3.86 -7.43
CA ALA A 10 -8.98 -3.05 -8.06
C ALA A 10 -9.96 -2.49 -7.02
N LEU A 11 -9.55 -1.44 -6.30
CA LEU A 11 -10.27 -0.86 -5.16
C LEU A 11 -11.74 -0.53 -5.48
N LEU A 12 -12.64 -0.92 -4.60
CA LEU A 12 -14.05 -0.54 -4.57
C LEU A 12 -14.36 -0.05 -3.15
N SER A 13 -15.24 0.94 -3.06
CA SER A 13 -15.67 1.56 -1.81
C SER A 13 -17.19 1.44 -1.67
N THR A 14 -17.68 1.24 -0.43
CA THR A 14 -19.10 1.32 -0.10
C THR A 14 -19.31 1.83 1.33
N ILE A 15 -19.13 3.13 1.58
CA ILE A 15 -19.58 3.76 2.83
C ILE A 15 -20.47 4.98 2.54
N PRO A 16 -21.67 5.09 3.15
CA PRO A 16 -22.47 6.29 3.08
C PRO A 16 -21.99 7.33 4.11
N TYR A 17 -21.18 8.30 3.69
CA TYR A 17 -20.81 9.44 4.54
C TYR A 17 -21.84 10.57 4.40
N THR A 18 -22.41 11.01 5.52
CA THR A 18 -23.25 12.21 5.58
C THR A 18 -22.42 13.39 6.09
N LEU A 19 -21.89 14.21 5.18
CA LEU A 19 -21.69 15.68 5.28
C LEU A 19 -20.69 16.11 4.20
N ALA A 20 -21.03 17.18 3.47
CA ALA A 20 -20.20 17.71 2.39
C ALA A 20 -18.90 18.31 2.94
N GLN A 21 -17.78 17.62 2.73
CA GLN A 21 -16.43 18.14 2.93
C GLN A 21 -15.70 18.07 1.59
N THR A 22 -15.19 19.21 1.12
CA THR A 22 -14.28 19.25 -0.03
C THR A 22 -12.87 18.98 0.50
N CYS A 23 -12.34 17.79 0.23
CA CYS A 23 -10.93 17.48 0.48
C CYS A 23 -10.06 18.07 -0.64
N PRO A 24 -8.81 18.48 -0.35
CA PRO A 24 -7.83 18.77 -1.39
C PRO A 24 -7.69 17.60 -2.35
N SER A 25 -7.43 17.88 -3.63
CA SER A 25 -7.13 16.82 -4.59
C SER A 25 -5.82 16.13 -4.25
N ASP A 26 -5.80 14.82 -4.37
CA ASP A 26 -4.60 14.03 -4.15
C ASP A 26 -3.68 14.06 -5.35
N THR A 27 -2.38 14.07 -5.09
CA THR A 27 -1.37 14.08 -6.14
C THR A 27 -1.32 12.72 -6.82
N GLY A 28 -1.38 12.71 -8.16
CA GLY A 28 -1.27 11.52 -8.99
C GLY A 28 -0.05 11.57 -9.91
N SER A 29 0.03 10.61 -10.82
CA SER A 29 1.01 10.60 -11.91
C SER A 29 0.32 10.42 -13.25
N THR A 30 0.79 11.14 -14.27
CA THR A 30 0.35 10.96 -15.67
C THR A 30 1.07 9.79 -16.37
N GLN A 31 2.05 9.17 -15.71
CA GLN A 31 2.74 8.01 -16.24
C GLN A 31 1.92 6.74 -16.04
N SER A 32 1.68 5.99 -17.11
CA SER A 32 1.01 4.68 -17.05
C SER A 32 1.85 3.59 -16.38
N THR A 33 3.15 3.82 -16.25
CA THR A 33 4.09 2.91 -15.58
C THR A 33 5.06 3.73 -14.74
N LEU A 34 5.24 3.33 -13.48
CA LEU A 34 6.24 3.89 -12.57
C LEU A 34 7.23 2.79 -12.20
N HIS A 35 8.51 3.11 -12.22
CA HIS A 35 9.58 2.19 -11.84
C HIS A 35 10.47 2.86 -10.79
N TYR A 36 10.47 2.31 -9.59
CA TYR A 36 11.34 2.72 -8.49
C TYR A 36 12.39 1.64 -8.28
N ASN A 37 13.65 1.96 -8.58
CA ASN A 37 14.77 1.07 -8.35
C ASN A 37 15.71 1.66 -7.30
N PHE A 38 15.77 1.04 -6.13
CA PHE A 38 16.57 1.52 -5.00
C PHE A 38 18.04 1.15 -5.10
N VAL A 39 18.44 0.32 -6.07
CA VAL A 39 19.83 -0.09 -6.30
C VAL A 39 20.50 0.75 -7.38
N GLU A 40 19.75 1.15 -8.40
CA GLU A 40 20.28 1.94 -9.53
C GLU A 40 20.51 3.40 -9.17
N SER A 41 19.69 3.97 -8.28
CA SER A 41 19.88 5.34 -7.81
C SER A 41 19.58 5.47 -6.32
N SER A 42 20.51 6.08 -5.60
CA SER A 42 20.28 6.46 -4.20
C SER A 42 19.28 7.62 -4.05
N SER A 43 18.97 8.34 -5.15
CA SER A 43 17.96 9.40 -5.14
C SER A 43 16.53 8.89 -5.16
N THR A 44 16.30 7.62 -5.53
CA THR A 44 14.93 7.05 -5.62
C THR A 44 14.20 7.15 -4.30
N LEU A 45 14.89 6.93 -3.16
CA LEU A 45 14.30 7.09 -1.83
C LEU A 45 13.90 8.54 -1.52
N ALA A 46 14.57 9.53 -2.10
CA ALA A 46 14.22 10.93 -1.91
C ALA A 46 12.92 11.34 -2.62
N GLU A 47 12.44 10.51 -3.56
CA GLU A 47 11.12 10.69 -4.17
C GLU A 47 9.99 10.15 -3.28
N TRP A 48 10.32 9.34 -2.28
CA TRP A 48 9.37 8.74 -1.34
C TRP A 48 9.28 9.56 -0.06
N THR A 49 8.14 9.46 0.62
CA THR A 49 7.95 10.08 1.93
C THR A 49 8.33 9.08 3.02
N THR A 50 9.25 9.44 3.91
CA THR A 50 9.53 8.67 5.13
C THR A 50 8.56 9.09 6.22
N LEU A 51 7.65 8.19 6.59
CA LEU A 51 6.66 8.42 7.66
C LEU A 51 7.25 8.14 9.05
N SER A 52 8.18 7.19 9.14
CA SER A 52 8.82 6.78 10.39
C SER A 52 10.17 6.11 10.14
N GLY A 53 11.05 6.16 11.14
CA GLY A 53 12.38 5.56 11.09
C GLY A 53 13.38 6.34 10.22
N ASN A 54 14.51 5.71 9.92
CA ASN A 54 15.59 6.27 9.11
C ASN A 54 16.01 5.23 8.05
N PRO A 55 15.24 5.07 6.96
CA PRO A 55 15.57 4.11 5.91
C PRO A 55 16.95 4.42 5.31
N THR A 56 17.74 3.38 5.07
CA THR A 56 19.06 3.48 4.45
C THR A 56 19.10 2.74 3.12
N ILE A 57 19.97 3.14 2.20
CA ILE A 57 20.17 2.40 0.95
C ILE A 57 21.46 1.59 1.05
N SER A 58 21.38 0.32 0.66
CA SER A 58 22.52 -0.57 0.45
C SER A 58 22.59 -1.05 -1.00
N SER A 59 23.54 -1.93 -1.31
CA SER A 59 23.63 -2.55 -2.64
C SER A 59 22.47 -3.49 -2.97
N GLU A 60 21.65 -3.85 -1.98
CA GLU A 60 20.48 -4.74 -2.18
C GLU A 60 19.15 -3.96 -2.34
N GLY A 61 19.10 -2.69 -1.93
CA GLY A 61 17.91 -1.86 -2.01
C GLY A 61 17.79 -0.89 -0.82
N VAL A 62 16.58 -0.41 -0.57
CA VAL A 62 16.25 0.33 0.67
C VAL A 62 16.04 -0.65 1.82
N GLU A 63 16.61 -0.32 2.97
CA GLU A 63 16.60 -1.11 4.20
C GLU A 63 15.71 -0.44 5.24
N LEU A 64 14.69 -1.17 5.68
CA LEU A 64 13.78 -0.81 6.75
C LEU A 64 14.17 -1.67 7.96
N THR A 65 14.92 -1.07 8.89
CA THR A 65 15.54 -1.79 10.01
C THR A 65 14.91 -1.46 11.35
N ILE A 66 14.53 -2.50 12.08
CA ILE A 66 14.10 -2.45 13.48
C ILE A 66 15.30 -2.80 14.36
N ASN A 67 15.76 -1.84 15.17
CA ASN A 67 16.91 -2.02 16.08
C ASN A 67 16.47 -2.24 17.53
N LYS A 68 15.28 -1.77 17.89
CA LYS A 68 14.73 -1.87 19.25
C LYS A 68 13.21 -1.81 19.23
N GLN A 69 12.61 -2.10 20.38
CA GLN A 69 11.18 -1.95 20.59
C GLN A 69 10.73 -0.52 20.27
N GLY A 70 9.65 -0.40 19.52
CA GLY A 70 9.07 0.87 19.08
C GLY A 70 9.61 1.38 17.74
N ASP A 71 10.65 0.77 17.17
CA ASP A 71 11.03 1.05 15.79
C ASP A 71 9.99 0.44 14.83
N ALA A 72 9.46 1.27 13.94
CA ALA A 72 8.54 0.88 12.86
C ALA A 72 8.87 1.74 11.62
N PRO A 73 9.97 1.44 10.90
CA PRO A 73 10.41 2.22 9.75
C PRO A 73 9.41 2.08 8.59
N THR A 74 8.91 3.20 8.06
CA THR A 74 7.85 3.20 7.04
C THR A 74 8.13 4.23 5.96
N ILE A 75 8.04 3.82 4.70
CA ILE A 75 8.12 4.70 3.52
C ILE A 75 6.85 4.58 2.68
N GLU A 76 6.47 5.67 2.02
CA GLU A 76 5.24 5.76 1.22
C GLU A 76 5.49 6.42 -0.14
N THR A 77 4.78 5.95 -1.18
CA THR A 77 4.83 6.53 -2.53
C THR A 77 4.39 7.99 -2.54
N PRO A 78 5.00 8.85 -3.38
CA PRO A 78 4.62 10.26 -3.48
C PRO A 78 3.24 10.49 -4.12
N ASN A 79 2.80 9.55 -4.95
CA ASN A 79 1.58 9.69 -5.76
C ASN A 79 0.58 8.59 -5.39
N TYR A 80 -0.69 8.94 -5.47
CA TYR A 80 -1.78 7.97 -5.39
C TYR A 80 -1.87 7.13 -6.65
N ILE A 81 -2.18 5.85 -6.46
CA ILE A 81 -2.41 4.87 -7.51
C ILE A 81 -3.92 4.67 -7.62
N PHE A 82 -4.43 4.68 -8.85
CA PHE A 82 -5.86 4.53 -9.18
C PHE A 82 -6.01 3.33 -10.10
N PHE A 83 -6.28 2.16 -9.48
CA PHE A 83 -6.18 0.82 -10.07
C PHE A 83 -4.83 0.50 -10.70
N GLY A 84 -4.48 -0.78 -10.65
CA GLY A 84 -3.27 -1.21 -11.30
C GLY A 84 -2.71 -2.50 -10.81
N GLU A 85 -1.45 -2.66 -11.17
CA GLU A 85 -0.61 -3.77 -10.74
C GLU A 85 0.60 -3.19 -10.04
N ILE A 86 0.91 -3.68 -8.86
CA ILE A 86 2.09 -3.33 -8.08
C ILE A 86 2.95 -4.59 -8.00
N SER A 87 4.17 -4.55 -8.48
CA SER A 87 5.14 -5.63 -8.33
C SER A 87 6.32 -5.13 -7.49
N ILE A 88 6.68 -5.90 -6.46
CA ILE A 88 7.71 -5.51 -5.50
C ILE A 88 8.73 -6.64 -5.44
N VAL A 89 10.01 -6.30 -5.59
CA VAL A 89 11.11 -7.22 -5.30
C VAL A 89 11.62 -6.89 -3.91
N MET A 90 11.44 -7.81 -2.97
CA MET A 90 11.85 -7.60 -1.58
C MET A 90 12.42 -8.85 -0.91
N LYS A 91 13.03 -8.64 0.24
CA LYS A 91 13.44 -9.65 1.22
C LYS A 91 12.80 -9.26 2.54
N ALA A 92 11.88 -10.08 3.02
CA ALA A 92 11.24 -9.86 4.31
C ALA A 92 12.26 -9.94 5.46
N SER A 93 11.98 -9.23 6.53
CA SER A 93 12.71 -9.31 7.78
C SER A 93 12.54 -10.70 8.39
N ALA A 94 13.61 -11.25 8.96
CA ALA A 94 13.56 -12.50 9.70
C ALA A 94 13.35 -12.23 11.20
N GLY A 95 12.96 -13.25 11.96
CA GLY A 95 12.82 -13.16 13.42
C GLY A 95 11.37 -13.36 13.88
N THR A 96 11.20 -13.99 15.03
CA THR A 96 9.89 -14.21 15.64
C THR A 96 9.24 -12.86 15.99
N GLY A 97 7.94 -12.71 15.71
CA GLY A 97 7.21 -11.47 15.93
C GLY A 97 7.48 -10.37 14.89
N MET A 98 8.39 -10.59 13.93
CA MET A 98 8.72 -9.59 12.92
C MET A 98 7.80 -9.67 11.70
N ILE A 99 7.26 -8.52 11.33
CA ILE A 99 6.35 -8.37 10.21
C ILE A 99 6.99 -7.45 9.18
N SER A 100 6.99 -7.90 7.94
CA SER A 100 7.29 -7.07 6.77
C SER A 100 5.99 -6.87 5.99
N SER A 101 5.64 -5.61 5.78
CA SER A 101 4.32 -5.22 5.31
C SER A 101 4.40 -4.44 4.00
N ILE A 102 3.41 -4.72 3.16
CA ILE A 102 3.10 -3.99 1.95
C ILE A 102 1.64 -3.62 2.07
N VAL A 103 1.36 -2.33 2.17
CA VAL A 103 0.01 -1.81 2.40
C VAL A 103 -0.32 -0.87 1.26
N LEU A 104 -1.45 -1.10 0.60
CA LEU A 104 -2.07 -0.10 -0.25
C LEU A 104 -3.22 0.49 0.57
N GLU A 105 -3.12 1.78 0.90
CA GLU A 105 -4.04 2.45 1.81
C GLU A 105 -4.75 3.60 1.08
N SER A 106 -6.08 3.59 1.13
CA SER A 106 -6.96 4.69 0.76
C SER A 106 -7.25 5.56 1.98
N ASP A 107 -7.63 6.83 1.78
CA ASP A 107 -7.89 7.74 2.91
C ASP A 107 -9.13 7.32 3.72
N ASP A 108 -10.03 6.52 3.13
CA ASP A 108 -11.25 6.00 3.76
C ASP A 108 -11.09 4.60 4.39
N LEU A 109 -9.90 3.97 4.29
CA LEU A 109 -9.57 2.65 4.85
C LEU A 109 -10.54 1.53 4.42
N ASP A 110 -11.11 1.63 3.22
CA ASP A 110 -12.20 0.76 2.74
C ASP A 110 -11.82 -0.07 1.49
N GLU A 111 -10.57 -0.54 1.42
CA GLU A 111 -10.02 -1.23 0.25
C GLU A 111 -10.76 -2.55 -0.06
N THR A 112 -11.76 -2.54 -0.95
CA THR A 112 -12.39 -3.78 -1.43
C THR A 112 -12.05 -4.04 -2.90
N PRO A 113 -10.98 -4.78 -3.21
CA PRO A 113 -10.61 -5.02 -4.60
C PRO A 113 -11.63 -5.91 -5.34
N GLU A 114 -11.91 -5.69 -6.64
CA GLU A 114 -12.71 -6.63 -7.47
C GLU A 114 -12.11 -8.05 -7.43
N SER A 115 -10.78 -8.11 -7.51
CA SER A 115 -9.98 -9.26 -7.10
C SER A 115 -8.62 -8.79 -6.61
N LEU A 116 -8.10 -9.41 -5.56
CA LEU A 116 -6.74 -9.21 -5.09
C LEU A 116 -5.97 -10.51 -5.12
N THR A 117 -4.94 -10.54 -5.97
CA THR A 117 -4.05 -11.70 -6.06
C THR A 117 -2.68 -11.33 -5.50
N TRP A 118 -2.26 -12.10 -4.49
CA TRP A 118 -0.89 -12.11 -4.02
C TRP A 118 -0.16 -13.25 -4.69
N SER A 119 0.96 -12.94 -5.33
CA SER A 119 1.85 -13.94 -5.91
C SER A 119 3.23 -13.84 -5.30
N ILE A 120 3.86 -14.97 -5.06
CA ILE A 120 5.28 -15.06 -4.70
C ILE A 120 6.00 -15.71 -5.88
N ASP A 121 7.04 -15.06 -6.39
CA ASP A 121 7.85 -15.53 -7.52
C ASP A 121 7.01 -15.83 -8.77
N GLY A 122 6.00 -14.97 -9.00
CA GLY A 122 5.05 -15.10 -10.11
C GLY A 122 4.02 -16.23 -9.96
N THR A 123 4.04 -16.96 -8.85
CA THR A 123 3.05 -17.99 -8.54
C THR A 123 2.00 -17.42 -7.60
N ALA A 124 0.73 -17.41 -8.02
CA ALA A 124 -0.38 -16.96 -7.17
C ALA A 124 -0.47 -17.84 -5.91
N THR A 125 -0.33 -17.22 -4.73
CA THR A 125 -0.40 -17.90 -3.43
C THR A 125 -1.71 -17.64 -2.72
N ARG A 126 -2.40 -16.55 -3.07
CA ARG A 126 -3.73 -16.22 -2.56
C ARG A 126 -4.48 -15.35 -3.56
N THR A 127 -5.77 -15.60 -3.73
CA THR A 127 -6.70 -14.71 -4.43
C THR A 127 -7.89 -14.45 -3.53
N LEU A 128 -8.20 -13.18 -3.27
CA LEU A 128 -9.41 -12.75 -2.59
C LEU A 128 -10.36 -12.16 -3.63
N SER A 129 -11.53 -12.76 -3.79
CA SER A 129 -12.59 -12.22 -4.65
C SER A 129 -13.40 -11.17 -3.87
N TYR A 130 -13.99 -10.20 -4.57
CA TYR A 130 -14.87 -9.20 -3.95
C TYR A 130 -15.97 -9.81 -3.04
N SER A 131 -16.59 -10.92 -3.48
CA SER A 131 -17.63 -11.62 -2.72
C SER A 131 -17.16 -12.18 -1.37
N ASP A 132 -15.86 -12.43 -1.24
CA ASP A 132 -15.26 -13.04 -0.06
C ASP A 132 -14.78 -11.96 0.94
N ALA A 133 -14.71 -10.70 0.51
CA ALA A 133 -14.27 -9.55 1.31
C ALA A 133 -15.37 -8.98 2.25
N ALA A 134 -16.50 -9.68 2.39
CA ALA A 134 -17.60 -9.34 3.30
C ALA A 134 -18.03 -7.85 3.29
N ASN A 135 -18.02 -7.20 2.12
CA ASN A 135 -18.32 -5.77 1.95
C ASN A 135 -17.58 -4.85 2.95
N GLY A 136 -16.33 -5.14 3.31
CA GLY A 136 -15.54 -4.31 4.23
C GLY A 136 -16.00 -4.34 5.69
N THR A 137 -16.94 -5.21 6.07
CA THR A 137 -17.49 -5.26 7.45
C THR A 137 -16.61 -6.01 8.47
N LEU A 138 -15.50 -6.59 8.02
CA LEU A 138 -14.57 -7.34 8.86
C LEU A 138 -13.32 -6.51 9.17
N TYR A 139 -13.47 -5.43 9.94
CA TYR A 139 -12.32 -4.72 10.49
C TYR A 139 -11.74 -5.54 11.65
N PRO A 140 -10.51 -6.07 11.57
CA PRO A 140 -9.95 -6.89 12.63
C PRO A 140 -9.59 -6.01 13.83
N GLN A 141 -10.40 -6.08 14.90
CA GLN A 141 -10.01 -5.57 16.21
C GLN A 141 -9.30 -6.68 16.99
N THR A 142 -8.02 -6.88 16.70
CA THR A 142 -7.20 -7.82 17.48
C THR A 142 -6.74 -7.16 18.77
N SER A 143 -6.85 -7.88 19.89
CA SER A 143 -6.15 -7.48 21.12
C SER A 143 -4.62 -7.51 20.87
N MET A 144 -3.83 -6.84 21.71
CA MET A 144 -2.36 -6.90 21.59
C MET A 144 -1.84 -8.34 21.63
N GLN A 145 -2.43 -9.20 22.46
CA GLN A 145 -2.09 -10.63 22.48
C GLN A 145 -2.44 -11.33 21.16
N GLY A 146 -3.60 -11.01 20.56
CA GLY A 146 -3.98 -11.55 19.26
C GLY A 146 -3.02 -11.17 18.13
N THR A 147 -2.45 -9.96 18.18
CA THR A 147 -1.41 -9.55 17.21
C THR A 147 -0.09 -10.27 17.45
N ILE A 148 0.33 -10.47 18.70
CA ILE A 148 1.54 -11.24 19.04
C ILE A 148 1.42 -12.67 18.54
N ASP A 149 0.27 -13.32 18.80
CA ASP A 149 0.02 -14.69 18.36
C ASP A 149 -0.01 -14.79 16.82
N TRP A 150 -0.62 -13.80 16.15
CA TRP A 150 -0.61 -13.71 14.69
C TRP A 150 0.80 -13.53 14.11
N ALA A 151 1.67 -12.80 14.80
CA ALA A 151 3.06 -12.58 14.41
C ALA A 151 4.00 -13.74 14.80
N ASP A 152 3.46 -14.90 15.19
CA ASP A 152 4.19 -16.10 15.60
C ASP A 152 4.95 -15.96 16.94
N GLY A 153 4.57 -14.98 17.78
CA GLY A 153 5.07 -14.84 19.16
C GLY A 153 5.75 -13.50 19.46
N GLU A 154 6.25 -13.37 20.69
CA GLU A 154 6.93 -12.15 21.13
C GLU A 154 8.28 -11.97 20.43
N THR A 155 8.58 -10.72 20.07
CA THR A 155 9.87 -10.35 19.49
C THR A 155 10.97 -10.30 20.54
N ASP A 156 12.07 -11.02 20.28
CA ASP A 156 13.32 -10.87 21.04
C ASP A 156 14.22 -9.79 20.43
N TYR A 157 14.09 -8.56 20.91
CA TYR A 157 14.91 -7.42 20.44
C TYR A 157 16.41 -7.55 20.75
N SER A 158 16.84 -8.53 21.56
CA SER A 158 18.28 -8.82 21.72
C SER A 158 18.92 -9.40 20.46
N GLN A 159 18.10 -9.93 19.54
CA GLN A 159 18.54 -10.45 18.24
C GLN A 159 18.54 -9.39 17.13
N ALA A 160 18.22 -8.13 17.45
CA ALA A 160 18.31 -7.02 16.51
C ALA A 160 19.75 -6.86 15.97
N PRO A 161 19.94 -6.34 14.74
CA PRO A 161 18.92 -5.72 13.88
C PRO A 161 18.09 -6.71 13.07
N PHE A 162 16.85 -6.33 12.81
CA PHE A 162 15.94 -7.03 11.91
C PHE A 162 15.63 -6.12 10.72
N THR A 163 15.89 -6.59 9.50
CA THR A 163 15.87 -5.72 8.31
C THR A 163 15.05 -6.32 7.18
N MET A 164 14.01 -5.59 6.77
CA MET A 164 13.36 -5.76 5.47
C MET A 164 14.16 -4.99 4.42
N VAL A 165 14.33 -5.59 3.23
CA VAL A 165 15.00 -4.94 2.10
C VAL A 165 14.05 -4.89 0.92
N VAL A 166 13.87 -3.71 0.33
CA VAL A 166 13.09 -3.53 -0.91
C VAL A 166 14.03 -3.09 -2.02
N ARG A 167 14.11 -3.89 -3.06
CA ARG A 167 14.99 -3.66 -4.19
C ARG A 167 14.34 -2.77 -5.24
N SER A 168 13.11 -3.09 -5.63
CA SER A 168 12.37 -2.33 -6.63
C SER A 168 10.86 -2.42 -6.43
N VAL A 169 10.17 -1.40 -6.92
CA VAL A 169 8.71 -1.30 -6.99
C VAL A 169 8.34 -0.89 -8.41
N ASP A 170 7.54 -1.71 -9.07
CA ASP A 170 6.96 -1.47 -10.38
C ASP A 170 5.46 -1.26 -10.21
N ILE A 171 4.92 -0.17 -10.77
CA ILE A 171 3.49 0.11 -10.76
C ILE A 171 3.01 0.28 -12.19
N VAL A 172 1.98 -0.47 -12.57
CA VAL A 172 1.19 -0.25 -13.77
C VAL A 172 -0.07 0.49 -13.35
N HIS A 173 -0.22 1.73 -13.82
CA HIS A 173 -1.32 2.62 -13.44
C HIS A 173 -2.38 2.59 -14.52
N TYR A 174 -3.57 2.08 -14.19
CA TYR A 174 -4.63 1.92 -15.20
C TYR A 174 -5.33 3.23 -15.54
N TYR A 175 -5.28 4.21 -14.63
CA TYR A 175 -5.93 5.51 -14.80
C TYR A 175 -5.01 6.66 -14.38
N PRO A 176 -3.94 6.93 -15.14
CA PRO A 176 -2.98 7.99 -14.84
C PRO A 176 -3.63 9.37 -14.90
N ALA A 177 -3.35 10.23 -13.92
CA ALA A 177 -3.81 11.61 -13.83
C ALA A 177 -2.85 12.44 -12.97
N GLU A 178 -2.76 13.76 -13.22
CA GLU A 178 -1.95 14.66 -12.39
C GLU A 178 -2.49 14.78 -10.96
N SER A 179 -3.81 14.66 -10.80
CA SER A 179 -4.45 14.65 -9.49
C SER A 179 -5.81 13.95 -9.54
N TYR A 180 -6.25 13.51 -8.36
CA TYR A 180 -7.55 12.89 -8.15
C TYR A 180 -8.39 13.76 -7.23
N ALA A 181 -9.56 14.17 -7.71
CA ALA A 181 -10.51 14.93 -6.92
C ALA A 181 -11.48 13.99 -6.20
N ILE A 182 -11.76 14.28 -4.93
CA ILE A 182 -12.83 13.64 -4.17
C ILE A 182 -14.13 14.41 -4.42
N VAL A 183 -15.11 13.76 -5.02
CA VAL A 183 -16.45 14.32 -5.23
C VAL A 183 -17.44 13.57 -4.35
N MET A 184 -18.04 14.29 -3.40
CA MET A 184 -19.16 13.77 -2.59
C MET A 184 -20.49 14.19 -3.20
N GLN A 185 -21.31 13.23 -3.64
CA GLN A 185 -22.65 13.50 -4.15
C GLN A 185 -23.67 12.53 -3.56
N GLY A 186 -24.67 13.06 -2.85
CA GLY A 186 -25.77 12.26 -2.29
C GLY A 186 -25.33 11.20 -1.26
N GLY A 187 -24.25 11.47 -0.51
CA GLY A 187 -23.68 10.54 0.47
C GLY A 187 -22.80 9.44 -0.12
N LYS A 188 -22.41 9.56 -1.39
CA LYS A 188 -21.43 8.67 -2.05
C LYS A 188 -20.14 9.43 -2.34
N VAL A 189 -19.01 8.79 -2.08
CA VAL A 189 -17.67 9.30 -2.42
C VAL A 189 -17.30 8.77 -3.80
N SER A 190 -16.76 9.63 -4.66
CA SER A 190 -16.27 9.27 -5.99
C SER A 190 -14.92 9.92 -6.20
N SER A 191 -13.92 9.15 -6.63
CA SER A 191 -12.63 9.70 -7.05
C SER A 191 -12.52 9.69 -8.57
N LEU A 192 -12.19 10.85 -9.14
CA LEU A 192 -12.02 11.03 -10.57
C LEU A 192 -10.71 11.77 -10.87
N PRO A 193 -10.07 11.51 -12.03
CA PRO A 193 -9.10 12.45 -12.57
C PRO A 193 -9.70 13.86 -12.52
N ALA A 194 -8.97 14.84 -12.01
CA ALA A 194 -9.52 16.19 -11.80
C ALA A 194 -10.05 16.87 -13.08
N SER A 195 -9.70 16.35 -14.27
CA SER A 195 -10.18 16.80 -15.59
C SER A 195 -11.41 16.06 -16.13
N ALA A 196 -11.93 15.05 -15.42
CA ALA A 196 -13.07 14.25 -15.89
C ALA A 196 -14.41 14.77 -15.33
N ASP A 197 -15.38 15.02 -16.22
CA ASP A 197 -16.75 15.40 -15.85
C ASP A 197 -17.42 14.29 -15.03
N ALA A 198 -17.90 14.61 -13.82
CA ALA A 198 -18.56 13.71 -12.87
C ALA A 198 -19.94 13.17 -13.33
N SER A 199 -20.28 13.30 -14.61
CA SER A 199 -21.58 12.90 -15.16
C SER A 199 -21.57 11.45 -15.63
N GLY A 200 -21.48 10.49 -14.71
CA GLY A 200 -21.83 9.10 -15.03
C GLY A 200 -21.14 7.98 -14.26
N SER A 201 -20.16 8.25 -13.40
CA SER A 201 -19.49 7.20 -12.63
C SER A 201 -20.22 6.94 -11.31
N GLY A 202 -20.74 5.73 -11.13
CA GLY A 202 -21.26 5.24 -9.86
C GLY A 202 -20.24 5.44 -8.74
N GLY A 203 -20.67 6.05 -7.64
CA GLY A 203 -19.78 6.57 -6.61
C GLY A 203 -19.01 5.52 -5.83
N GLN A 204 -17.70 5.49 -6.07
CA GLN A 204 -16.72 4.75 -5.28
C GLN A 204 -15.40 5.54 -5.21
N GLU A 205 -14.83 5.65 -4.00
CA GLU A 205 -13.42 5.93 -3.70
C GLU A 205 -12.56 4.74 -4.19
N ARG A 206 -11.57 4.96 -5.06
CA ARG A 206 -10.81 3.83 -5.67
C ARG A 206 -9.29 4.07 -5.82
N ARG A 207 -8.71 4.97 -5.01
CA ARG A 207 -7.29 5.37 -5.03
C ARG A 207 -6.59 5.04 -3.71
N GLY A 208 -5.28 4.81 -3.73
CA GLY A 208 -4.50 4.62 -2.51
C GLY A 208 -3.00 4.87 -2.70
N ARG A 209 -2.28 5.04 -1.59
CA ARG A 209 -0.82 5.12 -1.54
C ARG A 209 -0.23 3.79 -1.11
N LEU A 210 0.91 3.44 -1.68
CA LEU A 210 1.65 2.25 -1.31
C LEU A 210 2.62 2.60 -0.18
N ALA A 211 2.41 2.00 0.98
CA ALA A 211 3.31 2.04 2.13
C ALA A 211 4.05 0.71 2.30
N LEU A 212 5.34 0.81 2.65
CA LEU A 212 6.23 -0.30 2.93
C LEU A 212 6.78 -0.12 4.34
N SER A 213 6.62 -1.12 5.21
CA SER A 213 7.04 -1.06 6.61
C SER A 213 7.55 -2.38 7.15
#